data_AF-A0A937N916-F1
#
_entry.id   AF-A0A937N916-F1
#
_cell.length_a   1.000
_cell.length_b   1.000
_cell.length_c   1.000
_cell.angle_alpha   90.00
_cell.angle_beta   90.00
_cell.angle_gamma   90.00
#
_symmetry.space_group_name_H-M   'P 1'
#
loop_
_entity.id
_entity.type
_entity.pdbx_description
1 polymer ?
#
loop_
_entity_poly.entity_id
_entity_poly.type
_entity_poly.pdbx_seq_one_letter_code
_entity_poly.pdbx_strand_id
1 'polypeptide(L)'
;MKKFHLAAASCLALILSSLSPAQESPQEPPQVLVTDSGVSTVTIGPGAPRHTIGLQGHRHAIVMGTGARTYALRYAVALDPNDPQAAIPGEGYIGMPQPSDQNWYAGGFFDLRLNGKSIGGKLIHSLTGRSSEGRGTADFVFDASQAVVRVRFVAKVGGDCVYAQALFEPKQAITSVQVATRCYPSGFTQDGRRHVQTAKRDFAQGDRAVLDVENEWWTLYYDRVYDAGYIGTTRTGVGPCAMLWIPSQSEKVGFTVGSYGIETVIDLKPAQRDFRFVFFDYAGKKNEAAKADLRGRAQTLLEELTTFAFSDPSLANWPLSQKQAEIQQVLASVPEDKEAVAQYERWGRELAAQVNLVRSGSAGAIMAEANAATIISQWERGLPALKLKALLNRI
;
A
#
# COMPACT_ATOMS: atom_id res chain seq x y z
N MET A 1 -46.60 1.84 -84.81
CA MET A 1 -47.57 1.84 -83.70
C MET A 1 -46.94 1.20 -82.47
N LYS A 2 -46.28 1.98 -81.62
CA LYS A 2 -45.76 1.57 -80.30
C LYS A 2 -46.21 2.61 -79.27
N LYS A 3 -47.01 2.12 -78.33
CA LYS A 3 -47.31 2.52 -76.95
C LYS A 3 -47.10 3.98 -76.53
N PHE A 4 -48.21 4.60 -76.12
CA PHE A 4 -48.29 5.85 -75.39
C PHE A 4 -48.62 5.61 -73.90
N HIS A 5 -48.08 6.51 -73.07
CA HIS A 5 -48.49 6.93 -71.72
C HIS A 5 -48.48 5.92 -70.56
N LEU A 6 -47.73 6.24 -69.49
CA LEU A 6 -48.32 6.95 -68.35
C LEU A 6 -47.23 7.53 -67.44
N ALA A 7 -47.48 8.76 -66.97
CA ALA A 7 -46.73 9.48 -65.96
C ALA A 7 -47.27 9.16 -64.56
N ALA A 8 -46.45 9.37 -63.51
CA ALA A 8 -46.77 10.27 -62.40
C ALA A 8 -45.77 10.11 -61.25
N ALA A 9 -45.39 11.27 -60.70
CA ALA A 9 -44.45 11.45 -59.62
C ALA A 9 -45.02 11.05 -58.24
N SER A 10 -44.13 10.72 -57.32
CA SER A 10 -44.36 10.96 -55.90
C SER A 10 -43.04 11.29 -55.21
N CYS A 11 -42.95 12.56 -54.81
CA CYS A 11 -41.93 13.10 -53.93
C CYS A 11 -42.14 12.52 -52.53
N LEU A 12 -41.17 11.75 -52.03
CA LEU A 12 -41.02 11.48 -50.60
C LEU A 12 -39.64 12.01 -50.17
N ALA A 13 -39.65 13.18 -49.55
CA ALA A 13 -38.49 13.76 -48.90
C ALA A 13 -38.16 12.95 -47.63
N LEU A 14 -37.06 12.19 -47.68
CA LEU A 14 -36.49 11.54 -46.51
C LEU A 14 -35.62 12.55 -45.75
N ILE A 15 -36.20 13.04 -44.66
CA ILE A 15 -35.59 13.89 -43.65
C ILE A 15 -34.89 12.97 -42.62
N LEU A 16 -33.62 13.27 -42.37
CA LEU A 16 -32.84 13.08 -41.13
C LEU A 16 -32.89 11.72 -40.41
N SER A 17 -31.77 10.99 -40.45
CA SER A 17 -31.18 10.32 -39.28
C SER A 17 -29.71 10.00 -39.57
N SER A 18 -28.87 11.04 -39.63
CA SER A 18 -27.44 10.89 -39.46
C SER A 18 -27.18 10.52 -37.99
N LEU A 19 -27.24 9.22 -37.67
CA LEU A 19 -26.68 8.69 -36.43
C LEU A 19 -25.16 8.85 -36.54
N SER A 20 -24.66 10.00 -36.11
CA SER A 20 -23.25 10.15 -35.79
C SER A 20 -22.92 9.06 -34.76
N PRO A 21 -21.88 8.23 -34.98
CA PRO A 21 -21.43 7.31 -33.94
C PRO A 21 -21.13 8.15 -32.72
N ALA A 22 -21.78 7.81 -31.59
CA ALA A 22 -21.50 8.42 -30.32
C ALA A 22 -19.99 8.34 -30.09
N GLN A 23 -19.34 9.49 -30.10
CA GLN A 23 -17.92 9.61 -29.87
C GLN A 23 -17.70 9.14 -28.42
N GLU A 24 -17.23 7.89 -28.26
CA GLU A 24 -16.87 7.35 -26.95
C GLU A 24 -15.99 8.38 -26.28
N SER A 25 -16.47 8.89 -25.14
CA SER A 25 -15.68 9.82 -24.33
C SER A 25 -14.34 9.15 -24.05
N PRO A 26 -13.20 9.87 -24.14
CA PRO A 26 -11.88 9.27 -23.91
C PRO A 26 -11.92 8.51 -22.59
N GLN A 27 -11.86 7.18 -22.67
CA GLN A 27 -11.89 6.34 -21.49
C GLN A 27 -10.64 6.68 -20.69
N GLU A 28 -10.82 7.19 -19.46
CA GLU A 28 -9.69 7.48 -18.60
C GLU A 28 -8.79 6.24 -18.50
N PRO A 29 -7.46 6.40 -18.64
CA PRO A 29 -6.55 5.27 -18.56
C PRO A 29 -6.78 4.55 -17.23
N PRO A 30 -6.77 3.21 -17.20
CA PRO A 30 -7.12 2.47 -15.99
C PRO A 30 -6.15 2.82 -14.86
N GLN A 31 -6.70 3.14 -13.68
CA GLN A 31 -5.94 3.59 -12.51
C GLN A 31 -6.16 2.67 -11.31
N VAL A 32 -5.23 2.68 -10.37
CA VAL A 32 -5.46 2.10 -9.05
C VAL A 32 -6.25 3.09 -8.22
N LEU A 33 -7.40 2.68 -7.69
CA LEU A 33 -8.19 3.53 -6.81
C LEU A 33 -7.58 3.52 -5.42
N VAL A 34 -7.19 4.70 -4.91
CA VAL A 34 -6.60 4.83 -3.57
C VAL A 34 -7.53 5.60 -2.65
N THR A 35 -7.84 5.01 -1.49
CA THR A 35 -8.60 5.64 -0.42
C THR A 35 -7.73 5.72 0.82
N ASP A 36 -7.60 6.92 1.36
CA ASP A 36 -6.88 7.20 2.60
C ASP A 36 -7.92 7.55 3.69
N SER A 37 -8.00 6.72 4.74
CA SER A 37 -9.00 6.93 5.82
C SER A 37 -8.70 8.15 6.69
N GLY A 38 -7.50 8.73 6.59
CA GLY A 38 -6.92 9.59 7.60
C GLY A 38 -6.68 8.87 8.93
N VAL A 39 -6.17 9.63 9.89
CA VAL A 39 -5.95 9.18 11.27
C VAL A 39 -7.27 9.19 12.03
N SER A 40 -7.53 8.10 12.75
CA SER A 40 -8.59 7.97 13.74
C SER A 40 -7.98 7.63 15.09
N THR A 41 -8.53 8.22 16.15
CA THR A 41 -8.16 7.91 17.53
C THR A 41 -9.31 7.17 18.20
N VAL A 42 -9.03 6.04 18.85
CA VAL A 42 -10.05 5.21 19.50
C VAL A 42 -9.57 4.72 20.86
N THR A 43 -10.44 4.67 21.87
CA THR A 43 -10.10 3.96 23.11
C THR A 43 -10.04 2.46 22.84
N ILE A 44 -8.94 1.81 23.20
CA ILE A 44 -8.73 0.39 22.93
C ILE A 44 -9.58 -0.47 23.87
N GLY A 45 -10.43 -1.30 23.28
CA GLY A 45 -11.41 -2.13 24.01
C GLY A 45 -10.87 -3.49 24.49
N PRO A 46 -11.73 -4.27 25.18
CA PRO A 46 -11.35 -5.48 25.92
C PRO A 46 -10.90 -6.69 25.07
N GLY A 47 -10.94 -6.61 23.73
CA GLY A 47 -10.47 -7.64 22.82
C GLY A 47 -9.02 -7.48 22.36
N ALA A 48 -8.33 -6.41 22.79
CA ALA A 48 -6.95 -6.13 22.42
C ALA A 48 -5.95 -6.76 23.43
N PRO A 49 -4.64 -6.79 23.11
CA PRO A 49 -3.61 -7.18 24.07
C PRO A 49 -3.72 -6.39 25.37
N ARG A 50 -3.64 -7.10 26.51
CA ARG A 50 -3.93 -6.56 27.85
C ARG A 50 -3.17 -5.26 28.16
N HIS A 51 -1.94 -5.11 27.69
CA HIS A 51 -1.12 -3.92 27.93
C HIS A 51 -1.55 -2.68 27.15
N THR A 52 -2.48 -2.82 26.21
CA THR A 52 -3.02 -1.70 25.41
C THR A 52 -4.46 -1.33 25.77
N ILE A 53 -5.17 -2.17 26.52
CA ILE A 53 -6.57 -1.92 26.90
C ILE A 53 -6.68 -0.61 27.69
N GLY A 54 -7.64 0.23 27.31
CA GLY A 54 -7.91 1.53 27.93
C GLY A 54 -7.03 2.68 27.42
N LEU A 55 -5.94 2.39 26.69
CA LEU A 55 -5.13 3.43 26.06
C LEU A 55 -5.84 4.02 24.83
N GLN A 56 -5.43 5.23 24.45
CA GLN A 56 -5.81 5.80 23.16
C GLN A 56 -5.03 5.10 22.05
N GLY A 57 -5.74 4.61 21.04
CA GLY A 57 -5.19 3.95 19.87
C GLY A 57 -5.14 4.88 18.68
N HIS A 58 -4.01 4.90 17.97
CA HIS A 58 -3.85 5.57 16.69
C HIS A 58 -4.08 4.56 15.56
N ARG A 59 -5.01 4.85 14.64
CA ARG A 59 -5.32 3.98 13.50
C ARG A 59 -5.43 4.77 12.20
N HIS A 60 -4.79 4.28 11.15
CA HIS A 60 -4.83 4.89 9.82
C HIS A 60 -4.71 3.78 8.77
N ALA A 61 -5.61 3.75 7.79
CA ALA A 61 -5.61 2.75 6.72
C ALA A 61 -5.58 3.39 5.33
N ILE A 62 -4.83 2.75 4.42
CA ILE A 62 -4.82 3.03 2.99
C ILE A 62 -5.39 1.81 2.26
N VAL A 63 -6.37 2.02 1.39
CA VAL A 63 -6.96 0.98 0.53
C VAL A 63 -6.57 1.26 -0.91
N MET A 64 -6.12 0.23 -1.63
CA MET A 64 -5.68 0.27 -3.02
C MET A 64 -6.45 -0.78 -3.83
N GLY A 65 -7.36 -0.33 -4.70
CA GLY A 65 -8.12 -1.18 -5.62
C GLY A 65 -7.45 -1.24 -7.00
N THR A 66 -6.93 -2.40 -7.39
CA THR A 66 -6.21 -2.59 -8.65
C THR A 66 -7.14 -2.92 -9.83
N GLY A 67 -8.42 -3.15 -9.58
CA GLY A 67 -9.37 -3.74 -10.53
C GLY A 67 -9.33 -5.27 -10.55
N ALA A 68 -8.19 -5.89 -10.21
CA ALA A 68 -8.08 -7.34 -10.03
C ALA A 68 -8.27 -7.75 -8.56
N ARG A 69 -7.74 -6.96 -7.62
CA ARG A 69 -7.86 -7.15 -6.17
C ARG A 69 -7.90 -5.82 -5.42
N THR A 70 -8.31 -5.89 -4.17
CA THR A 70 -8.20 -4.77 -3.23
C THR A 70 -7.25 -5.13 -2.11
N TYR A 71 -6.25 -4.27 -1.91
CA TYR A 71 -5.28 -4.36 -0.83
C TYR A 71 -5.49 -3.23 0.14
N ALA A 72 -5.58 -3.54 1.43
CA ALA A 72 -5.65 -2.53 2.47
C ALA A 72 -4.47 -2.71 3.39
N LEU A 73 -3.83 -1.60 3.74
CA LEU A 73 -2.70 -1.53 4.65
C LEU A 73 -3.04 -0.61 5.80
N ARG A 74 -2.69 -1.01 7.01
CA ARG A 74 -3.10 -0.32 8.24
C ARG A 74 -1.91 -0.08 9.15
N TYR A 75 -1.79 1.15 9.64
CA TYR A 75 -1.03 1.45 10.84
C TYR A 75 -1.97 1.41 12.05
N ALA A 76 -1.64 0.64 13.09
CA ALA A 76 -2.41 0.59 14.32
C ALA A 76 -1.51 0.37 15.54
N VAL A 77 -1.54 1.31 16.49
CA VAL A 77 -0.76 1.23 17.75
C VAL A 77 -1.56 1.85 18.90
N ALA A 78 -1.20 1.55 20.14
CA ALA A 78 -1.56 2.39 21.28
C ALA A 78 -0.57 3.56 21.40
N LEU A 79 -1.07 4.71 21.84
CA LEU A 79 -0.26 5.88 22.18
C LEU A 79 0.28 5.72 23.61
N ASP A 80 1.55 6.06 23.81
CA ASP A 80 2.10 6.13 25.16
C ASP A 80 1.61 7.42 25.85
N PRO A 81 0.96 7.34 27.03
CA PRO A 81 0.50 8.52 27.75
C PRO A 81 1.65 9.40 28.29
N ASN A 82 2.88 8.89 28.36
CA ASN A 82 4.04 9.58 28.92
C ASN A 82 5.01 10.13 27.85
N ASP A 83 4.92 9.64 26.61
CA ASP A 83 5.73 10.11 25.48
C ASP A 83 4.87 10.20 24.21
N PRO A 84 4.51 11.42 23.74
CA PRO A 84 3.67 11.60 22.56
C PRO A 84 4.31 11.11 21.25
N GLN A 85 5.61 10.82 21.26
CA GLN A 85 6.31 10.26 20.10
C GLN A 85 6.55 8.75 20.20
N ALA A 86 6.20 8.12 21.32
CA ALA A 86 6.27 6.69 21.49
C ALA A 86 4.97 6.03 21.06
N ALA A 87 5.12 4.83 20.50
CA ALA A 87 4.01 3.94 20.18
C ALA A 87 4.18 2.66 20.97
N ILE A 88 3.05 2.09 21.40
CA ILE A 88 2.98 0.79 22.06
C ILE A 88 2.25 -0.15 21.08
N PRO A 89 2.99 -0.93 20.27
CA PRO A 89 2.40 -1.98 19.46
C PRO A 89 1.61 -2.94 20.34
N GLY A 90 0.39 -3.28 19.91
CA GLY A 90 -0.39 -4.35 20.53
C GLY A 90 0.23 -5.69 20.19
N GLU A 91 0.00 -6.14 18.95
CA GLU A 91 0.59 -7.38 18.39
C GLU A 91 1.59 -7.09 17.27
N GLY A 92 1.56 -5.87 16.74
CA GLY A 92 2.44 -5.31 15.72
C GLY A 92 1.93 -3.92 15.34
N TYR A 93 2.31 -3.39 14.18
CA TYR A 93 1.99 -2.01 13.80
C TYR A 93 1.64 -1.81 12.31
N ILE A 94 2.31 -2.46 11.34
CA ILE A 94 1.89 -2.48 9.93
C ILE A 94 1.13 -3.76 9.63
N GLY A 95 -0.17 -3.64 9.35
CA GLY A 95 -1.07 -4.74 9.05
C GLY A 95 -1.63 -4.71 7.64
N MET A 96 -2.17 -5.83 7.15
CA MET A 96 -2.82 -5.94 5.84
C MET A 96 -4.26 -6.50 5.95
N PRO A 97 -5.26 -5.67 6.30
CA PRO A 97 -6.64 -6.15 6.49
C PRO A 97 -7.39 -6.63 5.24
N GLN A 98 -6.91 -6.29 4.03
CA GLN A 98 -7.49 -6.80 2.79
C GLN A 98 -6.38 -7.32 1.87
N PRO A 99 -6.66 -8.37 1.07
CA PRO A 99 -7.95 -9.04 0.82
C PRO A 99 -8.60 -9.82 1.98
N SER A 100 -7.81 -10.21 2.98
CA SER A 100 -8.26 -11.00 4.13
C SER A 100 -7.51 -10.57 5.38
N ASP A 101 -8.21 -10.42 6.52
CA ASP A 101 -7.59 -10.00 7.78
C ASP A 101 -6.60 -11.01 8.39
N GLN A 102 -6.67 -12.27 7.92
CA GLN A 102 -5.96 -13.40 8.50
C GLN A 102 -4.71 -13.80 7.72
N ASN A 103 -4.75 -13.78 6.39
CA ASN A 103 -3.62 -14.20 5.55
C ASN A 103 -2.35 -13.43 5.90
N TRP A 104 -2.25 -12.16 5.51
CA TRP A 104 -1.26 -11.26 6.08
C TRP A 104 -1.88 -10.55 7.28
N TYR A 105 -1.30 -10.71 8.47
CA TYR A 105 -2.00 -10.32 9.69
C TYR A 105 -2.42 -8.84 9.72
N ALA A 106 -3.73 -8.58 9.85
CA ALA A 106 -4.27 -7.22 9.88
C ALA A 106 -3.72 -6.36 11.05
N GLY A 107 -3.27 -6.97 12.14
CA GLY A 107 -2.75 -6.26 13.32
C GLY A 107 -1.25 -5.99 13.30
N GLY A 108 -0.50 -6.52 12.32
CA GLY A 108 0.96 -6.46 12.36
C GLY A 108 1.63 -7.58 11.58
N PHE A 109 1.49 -7.59 10.26
CA PHE A 109 2.13 -8.59 9.40
C PHE A 109 3.58 -8.25 9.06
N PHE A 110 4.03 -6.99 9.22
CA PHE A 110 5.36 -6.54 8.84
C PHE A 110 6.02 -5.75 9.97
N ASP A 111 7.16 -6.24 10.45
CA ASP A 111 7.99 -5.62 11.49
C ASP A 111 9.42 -5.45 10.98
N LEU A 112 9.90 -4.20 10.90
CA LEU A 112 11.30 -3.88 10.61
C LEU A 112 12.03 -3.59 11.91
N ARG A 113 13.17 -4.26 12.10
CA ARG A 113 14.06 -4.08 13.24
C ARG A 113 15.43 -3.61 12.78
N LEU A 114 15.95 -2.59 13.44
CA LEU A 114 17.30 -2.09 13.27
C LEU A 114 18.07 -2.29 14.58
N ASN A 115 19.25 -2.91 14.53
CA ASN A 115 20.04 -3.26 15.71
C ASN A 115 19.21 -3.96 16.81
N GLY A 116 18.33 -4.89 16.39
CA GLY A 116 17.45 -5.66 17.28
C GLY A 116 16.24 -4.90 17.85
N LYS A 117 16.03 -3.63 17.51
CA LYS A 117 14.88 -2.84 17.98
C LYS A 117 13.87 -2.62 16.85
N SER A 118 12.61 -2.94 17.10
CA SER A 118 11.51 -2.64 16.18
C SER A 118 11.35 -1.13 16.01
N ILE A 119 11.15 -0.68 14.77
CA ILE A 119 10.77 0.72 14.50
C ILE A 119 9.34 1.03 14.95
N GLY A 120 8.51 0.00 15.16
CA GLY A 120 7.10 0.15 15.57
C GLY A 120 6.91 0.72 16.97
N GLY A 121 7.96 0.77 17.80
CA GLY A 121 7.95 1.48 19.09
C GLY A 121 7.97 3.00 18.96
N LYS A 122 8.19 3.54 17.75
CA LYS A 122 8.08 4.96 17.43
C LYS A 122 6.72 5.22 16.80
N LEU A 123 6.06 6.30 17.21
CA LEU A 123 4.87 6.77 16.50
C LEU A 123 5.24 7.14 15.06
N ILE A 124 4.41 6.71 14.12
CA ILE A 124 4.62 7.01 12.70
C ILE A 124 4.65 8.53 12.48
N HIS A 125 5.56 9.01 11.64
CA HIS A 125 5.59 10.40 11.21
C HIS A 125 4.42 10.68 10.26
N SER A 126 4.27 9.83 9.24
CA SER A 126 3.18 9.94 8.27
C SER A 126 2.81 8.58 7.68
N LEU A 127 1.51 8.38 7.45
CA LEU A 127 0.99 7.42 6.49
C LEU A 127 0.27 8.18 5.38
N THR A 128 0.61 7.92 4.12
CA THR A 128 -0.05 8.59 2.97
C THR A 128 -0.34 7.60 1.86
N GLY A 129 -1.55 7.67 1.30
CA GLY A 129 -1.94 6.95 0.09
C GLY A 129 -1.97 7.86 -1.15
N ARG A 130 -1.47 7.38 -2.29
CA ARG A 130 -1.51 8.13 -3.58
C ARG A 130 -1.75 7.22 -4.77
N SER A 131 -2.44 7.73 -5.79
CA SER A 131 -2.58 7.08 -7.10
C SER A 131 -1.85 7.89 -8.16
N SER A 132 -1.03 7.23 -8.98
CA SER A 132 -0.31 7.87 -10.08
C SER A 132 0.17 6.85 -11.10
N GLU A 133 0.11 7.18 -12.39
CA GLU A 133 0.67 6.37 -13.49
C GLU A 133 0.28 4.88 -13.45
N GLY A 134 -0.99 4.58 -13.14
CA GLY A 134 -1.48 3.20 -13.03
C GLY A 134 -0.98 2.45 -11.79
N ARG A 135 -0.50 3.16 -10.77
CA ARG A 135 -0.03 2.61 -9.49
C ARG A 135 -0.77 3.23 -8.31
N GLY A 136 -1.01 2.42 -7.29
CA GLY A 136 -1.37 2.90 -5.96
C GLY A 136 -0.18 2.71 -5.03
N THR A 137 0.12 3.73 -4.23
CA THR A 137 1.23 3.72 -3.28
C THR A 137 0.72 4.00 -1.88
N ALA A 138 1.23 3.26 -0.89
CA ALA A 138 1.06 3.55 0.54
C ALA A 138 2.44 3.68 1.19
N ASP A 139 2.70 4.83 1.82
CA ASP A 139 3.98 5.13 2.47
C ASP A 139 3.84 5.21 3.97
N PHE A 140 4.61 4.38 4.68
CA PHE A 140 4.77 4.45 6.13
C PHE A 140 6.14 5.05 6.44
N VAL A 141 6.18 6.22 7.05
CA VAL A 141 7.45 6.91 7.35
C VAL A 141 7.63 7.05 8.86
N PHE A 142 8.80 6.64 9.35
CA PHE A 142 9.17 6.67 10.76
C PHE A 142 10.45 7.48 10.94
N ASP A 143 10.41 8.45 11.85
CA ASP A 143 11.60 9.15 12.31
C ASP A 143 12.15 8.47 13.58
N ALA A 144 12.68 7.25 13.42
CA ALA A 144 13.22 6.49 14.54
C ALA A 144 14.55 7.09 15.03
N SER A 145 14.96 6.75 16.25
CA SER A 145 16.23 7.22 16.82
C SER A 145 17.44 6.77 16.00
N GLN A 146 17.35 5.60 15.36
CA GLN A 146 18.47 4.98 14.65
C GLN A 146 18.55 5.40 13.17
N ALA A 147 17.42 5.71 12.54
CA ALA A 147 17.31 6.02 11.13
C ALA A 147 15.97 6.68 10.82
N VAL A 148 15.92 7.44 9.73
CA VAL A 148 14.66 7.72 9.05
C VAL A 148 14.33 6.49 8.19
N VAL A 149 13.13 5.94 8.32
CA VAL A 149 12.71 4.74 7.60
C VAL A 149 11.44 5.03 6.79
N ARG A 150 11.41 4.54 5.55
CA ARG A 150 10.20 4.39 4.75
C ARG A 150 9.92 2.91 4.51
N VAL A 151 8.69 2.48 4.79
CA VAL A 151 8.13 1.25 4.24
C VAL A 151 7.08 1.64 3.20
N ARG A 152 7.39 1.43 1.92
CA ARG A 152 6.53 1.76 0.79
C ARG A 152 5.90 0.49 0.24
N PHE A 153 4.60 0.52 0.01
CA PHE A 153 3.87 -0.52 -0.70
C PHE A 153 3.31 0.02 -2.00
N VAL A 154 3.42 -0.75 -3.08
CA VAL A 154 2.97 -0.37 -4.43
C VAL A 154 2.12 -1.48 -5.03
N ALA A 155 0.90 -1.14 -5.43
CA ALA A 155 0.02 -1.99 -6.22
C ALA A 155 -0.05 -1.44 -7.65
N LYS A 156 -0.06 -2.32 -8.66
CA LYS A 156 -0.21 -1.95 -10.08
C LYS A 156 -1.64 -2.16 -10.53
N VAL A 157 -2.11 -1.36 -11.49
CA VAL A 157 -3.37 -1.58 -12.18
C VAL A 157 -3.41 -2.98 -12.79
N GLY A 158 -4.54 -3.69 -12.61
CA GLY A 158 -4.71 -5.09 -12.99
C GLY A 158 -3.86 -6.09 -12.20
N GLY A 159 -2.99 -5.64 -11.29
CA GLY A 159 -2.09 -6.47 -10.53
C GLY A 159 -2.77 -7.23 -9.39
N ASP A 160 -2.26 -8.41 -9.09
CA ASP A 160 -2.76 -9.30 -8.03
C ASP A 160 -1.77 -9.48 -6.87
N CYS A 161 -0.78 -8.61 -6.75
CA CYS A 161 0.21 -8.58 -5.67
C CYS A 161 0.54 -7.13 -5.25
N VAL A 162 1.23 -7.01 -4.13
CA VAL A 162 1.77 -5.73 -3.64
C VAL A 162 3.29 -5.84 -3.55
N TYR A 163 3.98 -4.92 -4.21
CA TYR A 163 5.41 -4.71 -4.07
C TYR A 163 5.69 -3.92 -2.80
N ALA A 164 6.73 -4.26 -2.06
CA ALA A 164 7.12 -3.52 -0.86
C ALA A 164 8.61 -3.19 -0.86
N GLN A 165 8.94 -2.01 -0.34
CA GLN A 165 10.30 -1.55 -0.12
C GLN A 165 10.45 -1.04 1.31
N ALA A 166 11.42 -1.58 2.04
CA ALA A 166 11.94 -0.96 3.26
C ALA A 166 13.24 -0.22 2.91
N LEU A 167 13.20 1.11 2.96
CA LEU A 167 14.32 2.00 2.70
C LEU A 167 14.65 2.79 3.97
N PHE A 168 15.92 2.97 4.30
CA PHE A 168 16.30 3.82 5.42
C PHE A 168 17.57 4.66 5.23
N GLU A 169 17.58 5.80 5.91
CA GLU A 169 18.70 6.73 6.03
C GLU A 169 19.24 6.68 7.48
N PRO A 170 20.41 6.05 7.71
CA PRO A 170 20.95 5.90 9.06
C PRO A 170 21.30 7.23 9.72
N LYS A 171 20.92 7.40 10.99
CA LYS A 171 21.39 8.47 11.90
C LYS A 171 22.60 8.03 12.73
N GLN A 172 22.80 6.73 12.82
CA GLN A 172 23.91 6.06 13.51
C GLN A 172 24.28 4.78 12.76
N ALA A 173 25.36 4.10 13.17
CA ALA A 173 25.74 2.82 12.58
C ALA A 173 24.63 1.76 12.74
N ILE A 174 24.31 1.09 11.63
CA ILE A 174 23.37 -0.04 11.60
C ILE A 174 24.17 -1.31 11.35
N THR A 175 24.24 -2.17 12.36
CA THR A 175 25.01 -3.42 12.34
C THR A 175 24.12 -4.65 12.16
N SER A 176 22.80 -4.52 12.34
CA SER A 176 21.84 -5.56 11.96
C SER A 176 20.52 -4.97 11.46
N VAL A 177 19.95 -5.64 10.46
CA VAL A 177 18.62 -5.34 9.92
C VAL A 177 17.86 -6.65 9.85
N GLN A 178 16.63 -6.65 10.36
CA GLN A 178 15.76 -7.82 10.33
C GLN A 178 14.35 -7.40 9.92
N VAL A 179 13.74 -8.18 9.04
CA VAL A 179 12.29 -8.12 8.78
C VAL A 179 11.66 -9.38 9.33
N ALA A 180 10.62 -9.22 10.14
CA ALA A 180 9.75 -10.31 10.56
C ALA A 180 8.38 -10.13 9.90
N THR A 181 7.87 -11.19 9.28
CA THR A 181 6.53 -11.23 8.71
C THR A 181 5.64 -12.23 9.43
N ARG A 182 4.36 -11.92 9.57
CA ARG A 182 3.38 -12.79 10.26
C ARG A 182 2.16 -13.06 9.41
N CYS A 183 1.80 -14.33 9.31
CA CYS A 183 0.62 -14.77 8.57
C CYS A 183 -0.20 -15.85 9.30
N TYR A 184 -1.49 -15.90 8.98
CA TYR A 184 -2.45 -16.92 9.41
C TYR A 184 -3.14 -17.46 8.15
N PRO A 185 -2.44 -18.30 7.36
CA PRO A 185 -2.97 -18.72 6.07
C PRO A 185 -4.34 -19.37 6.24
N SER A 186 -5.26 -19.06 5.33
CA SER A 186 -6.63 -19.56 5.29
C SER A 186 -7.56 -19.23 6.47
N GLY A 187 -7.05 -18.84 7.64
CA GLY A 187 -7.85 -18.85 8.86
C GLY A 187 -7.07 -18.57 10.15
N PHE A 188 -7.72 -17.91 11.12
CA PHE A 188 -7.27 -17.85 12.53
C PHE A 188 -7.46 -19.19 13.28
N THR A 189 -6.97 -20.30 12.73
CA THR A 189 -7.22 -21.68 13.21
C THR A 189 -5.99 -22.27 13.92
N GLN A 190 -6.17 -23.36 14.66
CA GLN A 190 -5.05 -24.12 15.27
C GLN A 190 -4.88 -25.53 14.69
N ASP A 191 -5.92 -26.00 14.01
CA ASP A 191 -6.13 -27.35 13.48
C ASP A 191 -6.10 -27.39 11.95
N GLY A 192 -5.71 -26.29 11.30
CA GLY A 192 -5.66 -26.17 9.84
C GLY A 192 -4.65 -27.06 9.12
N ARG A 193 -3.78 -27.74 9.88
CA ARG A 193 -2.59 -28.45 9.37
C ARG A 193 -1.83 -27.51 8.46
N ARG A 194 -1.18 -26.54 9.08
CA ARG A 194 -0.42 -25.48 8.42
C ARG A 194 0.78 -26.03 7.68
N HIS A 195 1.12 -25.41 6.56
CA HIS A 195 2.29 -25.73 5.77
C HIS A 195 2.98 -24.48 5.24
N VAL A 196 4.29 -24.62 5.03
CA VAL A 196 5.09 -23.65 4.28
C VAL A 196 5.77 -24.37 3.14
N GLN A 197 5.44 -23.99 1.92
CA GLN A 197 6.10 -24.47 0.72
C GLN A 197 7.14 -23.46 0.23
N THR A 198 8.33 -23.95 -0.09
CA THR A 198 9.40 -23.20 -0.76
C THR A 198 9.56 -23.73 -2.18
N ALA A 199 10.56 -23.21 -2.91
CA ALA A 199 10.97 -23.74 -4.21
C ALA A 199 11.39 -25.21 -4.16
N LYS A 200 11.94 -25.68 -3.04
CA LYS A 200 12.54 -27.01 -2.90
C LYS A 200 11.77 -27.95 -1.97
N ARG A 201 11.09 -27.41 -0.97
CA ARG A 201 10.62 -28.17 0.20
C ARG A 201 9.18 -27.79 0.58
N ASP A 202 8.53 -28.66 1.34
CA ASP A 202 7.21 -28.43 1.92
C ASP A 202 7.27 -28.87 3.39
N PHE A 203 7.09 -27.91 4.29
CA PHE A 203 7.20 -28.08 5.74
C PHE A 203 5.83 -28.13 6.36
N ALA A 204 5.62 -29.09 7.26
CA ALA A 204 4.37 -29.26 7.98
C ALA A 204 4.37 -28.50 9.31
N GLN A 205 3.18 -28.34 9.88
CA GLN A 205 2.99 -27.82 11.23
C GLN A 205 3.89 -28.52 12.26
N GLY A 206 4.62 -27.72 13.05
CA GLY A 206 5.62 -28.19 14.00
C GLY A 206 7.06 -28.12 13.47
N ASP A 207 7.25 -28.06 12.15
CA ASP A 207 8.58 -27.97 11.57
C ASP A 207 9.20 -26.58 11.77
N ARG A 208 10.52 -26.56 11.79
CA ARG A 208 11.35 -25.35 11.76
C ARG A 208 12.34 -25.44 10.62
N ALA A 209 12.54 -24.34 9.90
CA ALA A 209 13.48 -24.29 8.79
C ALA A 209 14.41 -23.08 8.88
N VAL A 210 15.65 -23.30 8.44
CA VAL A 210 16.51 -22.26 7.89
C VAL A 210 16.60 -22.54 6.38
N LEU A 211 16.39 -21.51 5.57
CA LEU A 211 16.31 -21.63 4.12
C LEU A 211 17.67 -21.47 3.47
N ASP A 212 17.82 -22.14 2.34
CA ASP A 212 18.87 -21.87 1.36
C ASP A 212 18.53 -20.54 0.65
N VAL A 213 19.13 -19.44 1.11
CA VAL A 213 18.78 -18.09 0.66
C VAL A 213 18.94 -17.89 -0.84
N GLU A 214 19.84 -18.63 -1.49
CA GLU A 214 20.08 -18.53 -2.94
C GLU A 214 18.99 -19.20 -3.75
N ASN A 215 18.35 -20.24 -3.21
CA ASN A 215 17.44 -21.08 -3.98
C ASN A 215 16.00 -21.18 -3.43
N GLU A 216 15.75 -20.67 -2.23
CA GLU A 216 14.45 -20.70 -1.55
C GLU A 216 14.00 -19.29 -1.15
N TRP A 217 13.99 -18.37 -2.12
CA TRP A 217 13.71 -16.95 -1.96
C TRP A 217 12.23 -16.56 -2.08
N TRP A 218 11.35 -17.55 -2.01
CA TRP A 218 9.91 -17.37 -1.87
C TRP A 218 9.31 -18.47 -1.00
N THR A 219 8.18 -18.14 -0.38
CA THR A 219 7.41 -19.03 0.48
C THR A 219 5.92 -18.87 0.19
N LEU A 220 5.20 -19.98 0.09
CA LEU A 220 3.73 -20.05 0.10
C LEU A 220 3.27 -20.66 1.44
N TYR A 221 2.43 -19.94 2.15
CA TYR A 221 1.82 -20.35 3.42
C TYR A 221 0.40 -20.81 3.16
N TYR A 222 0.06 -22.03 3.60
CA TYR A 222 -1.25 -22.60 3.31
C TYR A 222 -1.73 -23.55 4.41
N ASP A 223 -3.05 -23.71 4.53
CA ASP A 223 -3.67 -24.75 5.35
C ASP A 223 -4.13 -25.91 4.47
N ARG A 224 -3.84 -27.16 4.87
CA ARG A 224 -4.35 -28.33 4.15
C ARG A 224 -5.83 -28.59 4.39
N VAL A 225 -6.34 -28.24 5.58
CA VAL A 225 -7.74 -28.48 5.95
C VAL A 225 -8.64 -27.36 5.43
N TYR A 226 -8.28 -26.10 5.74
CA TYR A 226 -9.10 -24.93 5.43
C TYR A 226 -8.71 -24.28 4.08
N ASP A 227 -8.63 -25.06 3.00
CA ASP A 227 -8.36 -24.49 1.68
C ASP A 227 -9.51 -23.53 1.24
N ALA A 228 -9.25 -22.64 0.29
CA ALA A 228 -10.22 -21.65 -0.19
C ALA A 228 -11.56 -22.31 -0.56
N GLY A 229 -12.68 -21.81 -0.06
CA GLY A 229 -14.00 -22.38 -0.33
C GLY A 229 -14.34 -23.65 0.48
N TYR A 230 -13.49 -24.07 1.41
CA TYR A 230 -13.92 -24.92 2.51
C TYR A 230 -14.96 -24.18 3.35
N ILE A 231 -16.09 -24.83 3.64
CA ILE A 231 -17.15 -24.29 4.50
C ILE A 231 -17.38 -25.28 5.64
N GLY A 232 -16.94 -24.92 6.84
CA GLY A 232 -17.18 -25.65 8.08
C GLY A 232 -18.26 -24.99 8.93
N THR A 233 -18.63 -25.63 10.03
CA THR A 233 -19.67 -25.12 10.95
C THR A 233 -19.27 -23.82 11.65
N THR A 234 -17.97 -23.61 11.87
CA THR A 234 -17.45 -22.45 12.62
C THR A 234 -16.53 -21.56 11.78
N ARG A 235 -16.09 -22.01 10.60
CA ARG A 235 -15.02 -21.36 9.83
C ARG A 235 -15.13 -21.63 8.34
N THR A 236 -14.64 -20.66 7.57
CA THR A 236 -14.48 -20.74 6.12
C THR A 236 -13.00 -20.57 5.77
N GLY A 237 -12.48 -21.44 4.92
CA GLY A 237 -11.12 -21.32 4.41
C GLY A 237 -11.04 -20.23 3.36
N VAL A 238 -10.15 -19.25 3.55
CA VAL A 238 -9.97 -18.15 2.58
C VAL A 238 -8.92 -18.43 1.52
N GLY A 239 -8.02 -19.41 1.73
CA GLY A 239 -6.91 -19.70 0.82
C GLY A 239 -5.57 -19.15 1.31
N PRO A 240 -4.48 -19.40 0.55
CA PRO A 240 -3.12 -19.20 1.03
C PRO A 240 -2.64 -17.74 0.88
N CYS A 241 -1.41 -17.49 1.30
CA CYS A 241 -0.67 -16.26 1.01
C CYS A 241 0.79 -16.58 0.68
N ALA A 242 1.50 -15.67 0.01
CA ALA A 242 2.89 -15.91 -0.37
C ALA A 242 3.73 -14.64 -0.30
N MET A 243 5.02 -14.81 -0.05
CA MET A 243 6.00 -13.73 -0.14
C MET A 243 7.23 -14.16 -0.91
N LEU A 244 7.88 -13.17 -1.51
CA LEU A 244 9.10 -13.29 -2.28
C LEU A 244 10.03 -12.14 -1.87
N TRP A 245 11.33 -12.38 -1.85
CA TRP A 245 12.35 -11.38 -1.57
C TRP A 245 13.55 -11.54 -2.50
N ILE A 246 14.44 -10.56 -2.52
CA ILE A 246 15.67 -10.64 -3.32
C ILE A 246 16.74 -11.44 -2.55
N PRO A 247 17.21 -12.59 -3.08
CA PRO A 247 18.20 -13.46 -2.42
C PRO A 247 19.44 -12.71 -1.95
N SER A 248 20.00 -11.86 -2.83
CA SER A 248 21.26 -11.17 -2.63
C SER A 248 21.22 -10.15 -1.50
N GLN A 249 20.04 -9.81 -0.99
CA GLN A 249 19.83 -8.88 0.13
C GLN A 249 19.73 -9.57 1.48
N SER A 250 19.50 -10.89 1.50
CA SER A 250 19.37 -11.68 2.71
C SER A 250 20.68 -12.36 3.11
N GLU A 251 20.92 -12.46 4.41
CA GLU A 251 22.00 -13.28 5.00
C GLU A 251 21.44 -14.60 5.50
N LYS A 252 20.24 -14.57 6.09
CA LYS A 252 19.58 -15.74 6.65
C LYS A 252 18.08 -15.57 6.59
N VAL A 253 17.37 -16.64 6.28
CA VAL A 253 15.91 -16.70 6.35
C VAL A 253 15.49 -17.94 7.12
N GLY A 254 14.51 -17.82 7.99
CA GLY A 254 13.94 -18.96 8.68
C GLY A 254 12.55 -18.70 9.23
N PHE A 255 11.86 -19.78 9.56
CA PHE A 255 10.52 -19.74 10.13
C PHE A 255 10.28 -20.96 11.02
N THR A 256 9.22 -20.88 11.83
CA THR A 256 8.61 -22.02 12.50
C THR A 256 7.17 -22.14 12.03
N VAL A 257 6.76 -23.32 11.56
CA VAL A 257 5.39 -23.57 11.11
C VAL A 257 4.50 -23.79 12.33
N GLY A 258 4.04 -22.69 12.93
CA GLY A 258 3.21 -22.72 14.13
C GLY A 258 1.80 -23.26 13.88
N SER A 259 1.21 -23.81 14.94
CA SER A 259 -0.19 -24.26 14.91
C SER A 259 -1.17 -23.11 14.79
N TYR A 260 -0.89 -21.93 15.40
CA TYR A 260 -1.79 -20.77 15.35
C TYR A 260 -1.40 -19.70 14.35
N GLY A 261 -0.12 -19.38 14.16
CA GLY A 261 0.36 -18.49 13.10
C GLY A 261 1.78 -18.86 12.68
N ILE A 262 2.26 -18.27 11.60
CA ILE A 262 3.62 -18.48 11.10
C ILE A 262 4.34 -17.15 11.12
N GLU A 263 5.54 -17.14 11.71
CA GLU A 263 6.45 -16.00 11.66
C GLU A 263 7.68 -16.38 10.84
N THR A 264 7.96 -15.58 9.82
CA THR A 264 9.15 -15.70 8.97
C THR A 264 10.07 -14.54 9.27
N VAL A 265 11.33 -14.85 9.57
CA VAL A 265 12.36 -13.88 9.93
C VAL A 265 13.43 -13.89 8.85
N ILE A 266 13.73 -12.70 8.32
CA ILE A 266 14.78 -12.45 7.33
C ILE A 266 15.81 -11.54 7.97
N ASP A 267 17.01 -12.06 8.19
CA ASP A 267 18.19 -11.26 8.50
C ASP A 267 18.76 -10.70 7.18
N LEU A 268 18.90 -9.39 7.11
CA LEU A 268 19.19 -8.63 5.90
C LEU A 268 20.57 -7.98 6.00
N LYS A 269 21.25 -7.84 4.86
CA LYS A 269 22.60 -7.24 4.77
C LYS A 269 22.54 -5.73 5.07
N PRO A 270 23.00 -5.25 6.25
CA PRO A 270 22.75 -3.89 6.71
C PRO A 270 23.29 -2.80 5.78
N ALA A 271 24.36 -3.10 5.04
CA ALA A 271 24.99 -2.18 4.11
C ALA A 271 24.10 -1.78 2.92
N GLN A 272 23.07 -2.58 2.58
CA GLN A 272 22.26 -2.35 1.38
C GLN A 272 21.16 -1.29 1.56
N ARG A 273 20.57 -1.18 2.76
CA ARG A 273 19.59 -0.15 3.17
C ARG A 273 18.27 -0.04 2.38
N ASP A 274 18.18 -0.67 1.20
CA ASP A 274 17.00 -0.80 0.34
C ASP A 274 16.66 -2.28 0.21
N PHE A 275 15.57 -2.73 0.85
CA PHE A 275 15.14 -4.11 0.88
C PHE A 275 13.77 -4.27 0.25
N ARG A 276 13.60 -5.28 -0.61
CA ARG A 276 12.44 -5.39 -1.47
C ARG A 276 11.75 -6.73 -1.34
N PHE A 277 10.42 -6.69 -1.38
CA PHE A 277 9.56 -7.85 -1.20
C PHE A 277 8.38 -7.78 -2.17
N VAL A 278 7.77 -8.93 -2.45
CA VAL A 278 6.43 -9.02 -3.04
C VAL A 278 5.55 -9.83 -2.11
N PHE A 279 4.33 -9.38 -1.90
CA PHE A 279 3.31 -10.07 -1.12
C PHE A 279 2.10 -10.41 -1.98
N PHE A 280 1.65 -11.66 -1.86
CA PHE A 280 0.42 -12.17 -2.42
C PHE A 280 -0.54 -12.53 -1.30
N ASP A 281 -1.79 -12.13 -1.45
CA ASP A 281 -2.90 -12.71 -0.71
C ASP A 281 -3.80 -13.43 -1.71
N TYR A 282 -3.76 -14.77 -1.65
CA TYR A 282 -4.50 -15.63 -2.55
C TYR A 282 -5.92 -15.91 -2.02
N ALA A 283 -6.53 -14.97 -1.29
CA ALA A 283 -7.92 -15.07 -0.88
C ALA A 283 -8.83 -15.48 -2.07
N GLY A 284 -9.66 -16.49 -1.85
CA GLY A 284 -10.54 -17.09 -2.86
C GLY A 284 -9.87 -18.05 -3.84
N LYS A 285 -8.54 -18.27 -3.76
CA LYS A 285 -7.80 -19.17 -4.67
C LYS A 285 -7.40 -20.45 -3.93
N LYS A 286 -7.69 -21.60 -4.53
CA LYS A 286 -7.30 -22.91 -3.99
C LYS A 286 -5.78 -23.07 -3.90
N ASN A 287 -5.32 -23.86 -2.94
CA ASN A 287 -3.91 -24.13 -2.70
C ASN A 287 -3.15 -24.54 -3.96
N GLU A 288 -3.62 -25.55 -4.69
CA GLU A 288 -2.92 -26.03 -5.90
C GLU A 288 -2.83 -24.97 -7.00
N ALA A 289 -3.87 -24.15 -7.16
CA ALA A 289 -3.86 -23.04 -8.12
C ALA A 289 -2.89 -21.93 -7.70
N ALA A 290 -2.79 -21.63 -6.40
CA ALA A 290 -1.81 -20.68 -5.88
C ALA A 290 -0.37 -21.19 -6.01
N LYS A 291 -0.13 -22.49 -5.75
CA LYS A 291 1.18 -23.13 -5.94
C LYS A 291 1.63 -23.07 -7.39
N ALA A 292 0.76 -23.44 -8.33
CA ALA A 292 1.06 -23.41 -9.75
C ALA A 292 1.34 -21.99 -10.24
N ASP A 293 0.52 -21.04 -9.83
CA ASP A 293 0.67 -19.62 -10.18
C ASP A 293 1.98 -19.03 -9.66
N LEU A 294 2.29 -19.21 -8.37
CA LEU A 294 3.53 -18.71 -7.79
C LEU A 294 4.75 -19.32 -8.46
N ARG A 295 4.79 -20.65 -8.65
CA ARG A 295 5.90 -21.32 -9.35
C ARG A 295 6.06 -20.84 -10.78
N GLY A 296 4.95 -20.61 -11.48
CA GLY A 296 4.96 -20.16 -12.87
C GLY A 296 5.48 -18.72 -13.05
N ARG A 297 5.34 -17.85 -12.04
CA ARG A 297 5.71 -16.43 -12.13
C ARG A 297 6.90 -16.02 -11.26
N ALA A 298 7.35 -16.85 -10.32
CA ALA A 298 8.35 -16.47 -9.32
C ALA A 298 9.62 -15.84 -9.94
N GLN A 299 10.15 -16.44 -11.01
CA GLN A 299 11.38 -15.95 -11.66
C GLN A 299 11.18 -14.56 -12.27
N THR A 300 10.13 -14.37 -13.06
CA THR A 300 9.79 -13.07 -13.65
C THR A 300 9.52 -12.01 -12.58
N LEU A 301 8.87 -12.39 -11.49
CA LEU A 301 8.64 -11.49 -10.35
C LEU A 301 9.93 -11.08 -9.65
N LEU A 302 10.91 -11.97 -9.53
CA LEU A 302 12.22 -11.64 -8.96
C LEU A 302 12.99 -10.65 -9.84
N GLU A 303 12.96 -10.86 -11.16
CA GLU A 303 13.55 -9.95 -12.15
C GLU A 303 12.88 -8.57 -12.11
N GLU A 304 11.55 -8.54 -12.08
CA GLU A 304 10.76 -7.32 -11.92
C GLU A 304 11.11 -6.63 -10.60
N LEU A 305 11.11 -7.34 -9.47
CA LEU A 305 11.38 -6.77 -8.14
C LEU A 305 12.76 -6.12 -8.05
N THR A 306 13.77 -6.73 -8.69
CA THR A 306 15.15 -6.22 -8.71
C THR A 306 15.27 -4.88 -9.44
N THR A 307 14.43 -4.66 -10.45
CA THR A 307 14.44 -3.43 -11.27
C THR A 307 13.27 -2.49 -10.98
N PHE A 308 12.36 -2.89 -10.08
CA PHE A 308 11.13 -2.15 -9.79
C PHE A 308 11.44 -0.75 -9.25
N ALA A 309 10.96 0.27 -9.97
CA ALA A 309 11.10 1.66 -9.54
C ALA A 309 10.08 1.97 -8.44
N PHE A 310 10.52 2.04 -7.19
CA PHE A 310 9.68 2.45 -6.06
C PHE A 310 9.53 3.96 -5.91
N SER A 311 10.34 4.76 -6.60
CA SER A 311 10.18 6.22 -6.64
C SER A 311 8.84 6.61 -7.25
N ASP A 312 8.19 7.62 -6.68
CA ASP A 312 6.96 8.21 -7.20
C ASP A 312 7.32 9.52 -7.93
N PRO A 313 7.44 9.50 -9.28
CA PRO A 313 7.84 10.69 -10.02
C PRO A 313 6.81 11.81 -9.91
N SER A 314 5.55 11.51 -9.56
CA SER A 314 4.50 12.53 -9.46
C SER A 314 4.71 13.50 -8.30
N LEU A 315 5.40 13.08 -7.24
CA LEU A 315 5.80 13.97 -6.15
C LEU A 315 6.92 14.91 -6.61
N ALA A 316 7.97 14.35 -7.20
CA ALA A 316 9.10 15.13 -7.70
C ALA A 316 8.71 16.08 -8.84
N ASN A 317 7.70 15.70 -9.64
CA ASN A 317 7.20 16.46 -10.77
C ASN A 317 5.87 17.17 -10.48
N TRP A 318 5.50 17.31 -9.19
CA TRP A 318 4.26 17.99 -8.82
C TRP A 318 4.23 19.39 -9.43
N PRO A 319 3.15 19.78 -10.15
CA PRO A 319 3.12 21.02 -10.94
C PRO A 319 2.89 22.25 -10.05
N LEU A 320 3.83 22.52 -9.15
CA LEU A 320 3.71 23.52 -8.08
C LEU A 320 3.34 24.90 -8.63
N SER A 321 4.04 25.39 -9.65
CA SER A 321 3.77 26.72 -10.22
C SER A 321 2.35 26.84 -10.80
N GLN A 322 1.88 25.79 -11.48
CA GLN A 322 0.50 25.76 -12.00
C GLN A 322 -0.52 25.74 -10.86
N LYS A 323 -0.30 24.92 -9.83
CA LYS A 323 -1.18 24.81 -8.67
C LYS A 323 -1.21 26.10 -7.84
N GLN A 324 -0.08 26.79 -7.71
CA GLN A 324 0.01 28.10 -7.07
C GLN A 324 -0.78 29.16 -7.85
N ALA A 325 -0.66 29.19 -9.17
CA ALA A 325 -1.44 30.11 -10.01
C ALA A 325 -2.95 29.84 -9.89
N GLU A 326 -3.36 28.56 -9.90
CA GLU A 326 -4.76 28.16 -9.66
C GLU A 326 -5.26 28.69 -8.31
N ILE A 327 -4.50 28.47 -7.23
CA ILE A 327 -4.88 28.93 -5.89
C ILE A 327 -4.94 30.45 -5.80
N GLN A 328 -3.99 31.17 -6.39
CA GLN A 328 -3.99 32.64 -6.38
C GLN A 328 -5.25 33.21 -7.04
N GLN A 329 -5.73 32.61 -8.13
CA GLN A 329 -6.98 33.00 -8.78
C GLN A 329 -8.20 32.78 -7.87
N VAL A 330 -8.24 31.67 -7.13
CA VAL A 330 -9.32 31.38 -6.19
C VAL A 330 -9.26 32.35 -4.99
N LEU A 331 -8.09 32.55 -4.40
CA LEU A 331 -7.88 33.44 -3.26
C LEU A 331 -8.21 34.90 -3.57
N ALA A 332 -7.97 35.35 -4.79
CA ALA A 332 -8.36 36.70 -5.23
C ALA A 332 -9.88 36.95 -5.14
N SER A 333 -10.70 35.88 -5.10
CA SER A 333 -12.16 35.96 -4.93
C SER A 333 -12.62 35.86 -3.45
N VAL A 334 -11.69 35.66 -2.51
CA VAL A 334 -11.93 35.56 -1.06
C VAL A 334 -10.89 36.37 -0.26
N PRO A 335 -10.70 37.68 -0.54
CA PRO A 335 -9.58 38.46 0.01
C PRO A 335 -9.59 38.58 1.55
N GLU A 336 -10.76 38.41 2.18
CA GLU A 336 -10.92 38.36 3.63
C GLU A 336 -10.43 37.06 4.30
N ASP A 337 -10.26 35.96 3.55
CA ASP A 337 -9.76 34.68 4.08
C ASP A 337 -8.23 34.69 4.21
N LYS A 338 -7.73 35.57 5.09
CA LYS A 338 -6.29 35.76 5.35
C LYS A 338 -5.60 34.49 5.84
N GLU A 339 -6.33 33.62 6.52
CA GLU A 339 -5.82 32.33 6.99
C GLU A 339 -5.51 31.41 5.82
N ALA A 340 -6.46 31.25 4.86
CA ALA A 340 -6.22 30.47 3.66
C ALA A 340 -5.05 31.01 2.83
N VAL A 341 -4.94 32.34 2.67
CA VAL A 341 -3.81 32.97 1.98
C VAL A 341 -2.48 32.57 2.63
N ALA A 342 -2.34 32.79 3.94
CA ALA A 342 -1.11 32.48 4.66
C ALA A 342 -0.77 30.98 4.62
N GLN A 343 -1.79 30.12 4.72
CA GLN A 343 -1.65 28.66 4.68
C GLN A 343 -1.09 28.18 3.33
N TYR A 344 -1.70 28.59 2.22
CA TYR A 344 -1.29 28.16 0.88
C TYR A 344 0.07 28.76 0.46
N GLU A 345 0.39 29.98 0.88
CA GLU A 345 1.73 30.55 0.67
C GLU A 345 2.80 29.76 1.43
N ARG A 346 2.53 29.41 2.70
CA ARG A 346 3.43 28.58 3.49
C ARG A 346 3.65 27.22 2.83
N TRP A 347 2.58 26.52 2.49
CA TRP A 347 2.66 25.24 1.79
C TRP A 347 3.44 25.35 0.47
N GLY A 348 3.25 26.43 -0.29
CA GLY A 348 3.98 26.64 -1.54
C GLY A 348 5.49 26.73 -1.34
N ARG A 349 5.94 27.48 -0.32
CA ARG A 349 7.37 27.58 0.03
C ARG A 349 7.94 26.27 0.55
N GLU A 350 7.24 25.62 1.48
CA GLU A 350 7.67 24.35 2.06
C GLU A 350 7.75 23.26 1.00
N LEU A 351 6.73 23.13 0.15
CA LEU A 351 6.69 22.11 -0.90
C LEU A 351 7.82 22.33 -1.92
N ALA A 352 8.13 23.58 -2.30
CA ALA A 352 9.27 23.87 -3.16
C ALA A 352 10.59 23.37 -2.57
N ALA A 353 10.82 23.61 -1.27
CA ALA A 353 12.01 23.14 -0.57
C ALA A 353 12.06 21.61 -0.52
N GLN A 354 10.95 20.95 -0.17
CA GLN A 354 10.90 19.49 -0.11
C GLN A 354 11.11 18.83 -1.48
N VAL A 355 10.46 19.31 -2.53
CA VAL A 355 10.61 18.77 -3.89
C VAL A 355 12.04 18.91 -4.40
N ASN A 356 12.72 20.01 -4.09
CA ASN A 356 14.13 20.19 -4.42
C ASN A 356 15.03 19.17 -3.72
N LEU A 357 14.79 18.89 -2.43
CA LEU A 357 15.51 17.85 -1.69
C LEU A 357 15.27 16.47 -2.30
N VAL A 358 14.02 16.11 -2.60
CA VAL A 358 13.67 14.83 -3.24
C VAL A 358 14.40 14.66 -4.58
N ARG A 359 14.42 15.70 -5.43
CA ARG A 359 15.11 15.66 -6.73
C ARG A 359 16.63 15.51 -6.61
N SER A 360 17.23 16.07 -5.55
CA SER A 360 18.67 15.99 -5.34
C SER A 360 19.16 14.59 -4.93
N GLY A 361 18.28 13.73 -4.42
CA GLY A 361 18.65 12.42 -3.88
C GLY A 361 19.58 12.48 -2.65
N SER A 362 19.66 13.64 -1.99
CA SER A 362 20.51 13.86 -0.83
C SER A 362 19.96 13.16 0.42
N ALA A 363 20.77 13.08 1.48
CA ALA A 363 20.29 12.68 2.80
C ALA A 363 19.09 13.57 3.23
N GLY A 364 18.08 12.96 3.85
CA GLY A 364 16.81 13.61 4.17
C GLY A 364 15.74 13.48 3.08
N ALA A 365 16.03 12.81 1.96
CA ALA A 365 15.06 12.61 0.87
C ALA A 365 13.80 11.87 1.35
N ILE A 366 13.94 10.89 2.24
CA ILE A 366 12.77 10.18 2.79
C ILE A 366 11.82 11.13 3.53
N MET A 367 12.35 11.95 4.45
CA MET A 367 11.53 12.93 5.19
C MET A 367 10.96 14.00 4.26
N ALA A 368 11.75 14.44 3.28
CA ALA A 368 11.30 15.43 2.32
C ALA A 368 10.12 14.92 1.48
N GLU A 369 10.20 13.68 1.00
CA GLU A 369 9.11 13.03 0.26
C GLU A 369 7.85 12.87 1.12
N ALA A 370 8.01 12.47 2.38
CA ALA A 370 6.92 12.34 3.35
C ALA A 370 6.19 13.68 3.57
N ASN A 371 6.96 14.73 3.85
CA ASN A 371 6.43 16.07 4.09
C ASN A 371 5.78 16.65 2.84
N ALA A 372 6.38 16.47 1.66
CA ALA A 372 5.80 16.87 0.38
C ALA A 372 4.45 16.18 0.15
N ALA A 373 4.36 14.86 0.37
CA ALA A 373 3.13 14.10 0.23
C ALA A 373 2.03 14.57 1.19
N THR A 374 2.37 14.85 2.45
CA THR A 374 1.42 15.42 3.43
C THR A 374 0.90 16.78 2.97
N ILE A 375 1.79 17.68 2.55
CA ILE A 375 1.40 19.02 2.07
C ILE A 375 0.49 18.91 0.85
N ILE A 376 0.83 18.07 -0.13
CA ILE A 376 0.02 17.85 -1.33
C ILE A 376 -1.38 17.33 -0.96
N SER A 377 -1.48 16.33 -0.09
CA SER A 377 -2.78 15.79 0.35
C SER A 377 -3.63 16.86 1.03
N GLN A 378 -3.04 17.69 1.89
CA GLN A 378 -3.75 18.80 2.54
C GLN A 378 -4.17 19.89 1.55
N TRP A 379 -3.28 20.22 0.60
CA TRP A 379 -3.54 21.20 -0.46
C TRP A 379 -4.76 20.80 -1.29
N GLU A 380 -4.80 19.55 -1.76
CA GLU A 380 -5.88 19.02 -2.58
C GLU A 380 -7.19 18.90 -1.80
N ARG A 381 -7.14 18.51 -0.53
CA ARG A 381 -8.32 18.42 0.33
C ARG A 381 -8.93 19.78 0.64
N GLY A 382 -8.12 20.81 0.83
CA GLY A 382 -8.59 22.17 1.12
C GLY A 382 -9.19 22.88 -0.10
N LEU A 383 -8.74 22.52 -1.31
CA LEU A 383 -9.06 23.25 -2.54
C LEU A 383 -10.57 23.29 -2.87
N PRO A 384 -11.35 22.19 -2.77
CA PRO A 384 -12.79 22.23 -3.02
C PRO A 384 -13.54 23.20 -2.10
N ALA A 385 -13.20 23.21 -0.80
CA ALA A 385 -13.83 24.11 0.17
C ALA A 385 -13.51 25.59 -0.15
N LEU A 386 -12.26 25.87 -0.54
CA LEU A 386 -11.85 27.21 -0.95
C LEU A 386 -12.56 27.66 -2.23
N LYS A 387 -12.67 26.76 -3.24
CA LYS A 387 -13.42 27.03 -4.47
C LYS A 387 -14.89 27.31 -4.19
N LEU A 388 -15.50 26.56 -3.27
CA LEU A 388 -16.89 26.80 -2.87
C LEU A 388 -17.08 28.18 -2.23
N LYS A 389 -16.19 28.58 -1.29
CA LYS A 389 -16.21 29.93 -0.71
C LYS A 389 -16.09 31.02 -1.79
N ALA A 390 -15.16 30.85 -2.73
CA ALA A 390 -14.97 31.78 -3.84
C ALA A 390 -16.17 31.88 -4.78
N LEU A 391 -16.92 30.79 -4.97
CA LEU A 391 -18.18 30.81 -5.73
C LEU A 391 -19.28 31.55 -4.98
N LEU A 392 -19.40 31.32 -3.66
CA LEU A 392 -20.42 31.95 -2.82
C LEU A 392 -20.20 33.46 -2.70
N ASN A 393 -18.96 33.95 -2.68
CA ASN A 393 -18.64 35.38 -2.66
C ASN A 393 -19.00 36.15 -3.95
N ARG A 394 -19.28 35.43 -5.04
CA ARG A 394 -19.65 36.04 -6.34
C ARG A 394 -21.17 36.16 -6.51
N ILE A 395 -21.95 35.60 -5.59
CA ILE A 395 -23.42 35.68 -5.52
C ILE A 395 -23.75 36.81 -4.56
#